data_AF-A0A1S4AF55-F1
#
_entry.id   AF-A0A1S4AF55-F1
#
_cell.length_a   1.000
_cell.length_b   1.000
_cell.length_c   1.000
_cell.angle_alpha   90.00
_cell.angle_beta   90.00
_cell.angle_gamma   90.00
#
_symmetry.space_group_name_H-M   'P 1'
#
loop_
_entity.id
_entity.type
_entity.pdbx_description
1 polymer ?
#
loop_
_entity_poly.entity_id
_entity_poly.type
_entity_poly.pdbx_seq_one_letter_code
_entity_poly.pdbx_strand_id
1 'polypeptide(L)'
;MDIEMEEIYWERPASPGSQYLNSSNLSLSVIVVLESKIPIEIENSKVFSLLKDVFLPINPRFSSIMVTEKKGARKWKQVEVNIEDHTINDVITGVVIYGTRLYMQGINQETSNGKCTALVLFNTRAVGGYKSVSEMIKPNSEMPWGNHFTFLPVSLPKLTSTDSLNPLGFIEKARRIIKRQRNSASVFLTGRLLEILRKVEGPETTAKYIHATLKHTSMGITNLIGPLEEMALANHPIKGLYFAVAGAPQSLSVTMVSYVDKLRVAIVVEKGFIDPNKLKSCIEYSFDTIFNAAVLKPSTVEI
;
A
#
# COMPACT_ATOMS: atom_id res chain seq x y z
N MET A 1 0.06 -23.45 -25.19
CA MET A 1 1.11 -22.59 -24.62
C MET A 1 2.37 -23.42 -24.75
N ASP A 2 3.32 -22.97 -25.56
CA ASP A 2 4.50 -23.76 -25.90
C ASP A 2 5.35 -24.02 -24.65
N ILE A 3 5.88 -25.23 -24.51
CA ILE A 3 6.59 -25.74 -23.33
C ILE A 3 7.80 -24.84 -22.97
N GLU A 4 8.46 -24.23 -23.98
CA GLU A 4 9.55 -23.26 -23.78
C GLU A 4 9.09 -21.96 -23.11
N MET A 5 7.87 -21.50 -23.37
CA MET A 5 7.29 -20.33 -22.70
C MET A 5 6.89 -20.65 -21.24
N GLU A 6 6.66 -21.91 -20.90
CA GLU A 6 6.29 -22.33 -19.55
C GLU A 6 7.53 -22.40 -18.64
N GLU A 7 8.64 -22.99 -19.09
CA GLU A 7 9.91 -23.03 -18.33
C GLU A 7 10.49 -21.62 -18.05
N ILE A 8 10.45 -20.71 -19.03
CA ILE A 8 10.92 -19.32 -18.87
C ILE A 8 10.10 -18.53 -17.83
N TYR A 9 8.85 -18.91 -17.58
CA TYR A 9 7.98 -18.27 -16.60
C TYR A 9 8.20 -18.79 -15.16
N TRP A 10 8.58 -20.06 -15.00
CA TRP A 10 8.76 -20.69 -13.69
C TRP A 10 10.17 -20.49 -13.09
N GLU A 11 11.20 -20.31 -13.90
CA GLU A 11 12.60 -20.24 -13.42
C GLU A 11 13.14 -18.82 -13.15
N ARG A 12 12.29 -17.78 -13.14
CA ARG A 12 12.79 -16.41 -12.92
C ARG A 12 13.09 -16.12 -11.45
N PRO A 13 14.30 -15.64 -11.12
CA PRO A 13 14.68 -15.31 -9.76
C PRO A 13 13.74 -14.26 -9.17
N ALA A 14 13.58 -14.29 -7.84
CA ALA A 14 12.87 -13.23 -7.14
C ALA A 14 13.47 -11.86 -7.50
N SER A 15 12.65 -10.81 -7.49
CA SER A 15 13.14 -9.47 -7.78
C SER A 15 14.34 -9.13 -6.87
N PRO A 16 15.33 -8.36 -7.33
CA PRO A 16 16.50 -8.07 -6.52
C PRO A 16 16.16 -7.50 -5.14
N GLY A 17 15.07 -6.70 -5.06
CA GLY A 17 14.56 -6.19 -3.79
C GLY A 17 14.05 -7.25 -2.81
N SER A 18 13.57 -8.39 -3.30
CA SER A 18 13.11 -9.49 -2.45
C SER A 18 14.23 -10.08 -1.58
N GLN A 19 15.49 -10.02 -2.04
CA GLN A 19 16.63 -10.60 -1.33
C GLN A 19 16.89 -9.93 0.03
N TYR A 20 16.66 -8.61 0.15
CA TYR A 20 16.86 -7.88 1.40
C TYR A 20 15.56 -7.67 2.21
N LEU A 21 14.41 -8.07 1.67
CA LEU A 21 13.12 -8.02 2.38
C LEU A 21 12.79 -9.35 3.10
N ASN A 22 13.52 -10.40 2.76
CA ASN A 22 13.49 -11.69 3.44
C ASN A 22 14.91 -12.17 3.70
N SER A 23 15.51 -11.65 4.76
CA SER A 23 16.84 -11.97 5.26
C SER A 23 16.80 -12.20 6.78
N SER A 24 17.92 -12.61 7.36
CA SER A 24 18.03 -12.79 8.82
C SER A 24 17.82 -11.49 9.61
N ASN A 25 18.08 -10.32 9.01
CA ASN A 25 17.93 -9.01 9.64
C ASN A 25 16.53 -8.39 9.42
N LEU A 26 15.81 -8.82 8.39
CA LEU A 26 14.52 -8.27 8.02
C LEU A 26 13.69 -9.32 7.28
N SER A 27 12.58 -9.75 7.88
CA SER A 27 11.62 -10.63 7.23
C SER A 27 10.26 -9.95 7.19
N LEU A 28 9.93 -9.40 6.03
CA LEU A 28 8.65 -8.72 5.79
C LEU A 28 7.71 -9.63 5.02
N SER A 29 6.48 -9.75 5.53
CA SER A 29 5.41 -10.50 4.87
C SER A 29 4.24 -9.57 4.56
N VAL A 30 3.79 -9.58 3.31
CA VAL A 30 2.56 -8.90 2.91
C VAL A 30 1.42 -9.91 2.97
N ILE A 31 0.49 -9.68 3.88
CA ILE A 31 -0.72 -10.48 4.02
C ILE A 31 -1.80 -9.80 3.19
N VAL A 32 -2.24 -10.45 2.11
CA VAL A 32 -3.31 -9.93 1.25
C VAL A 32 -4.61 -10.67 1.57
N VAL A 33 -5.69 -9.91 1.73
CA VAL A 33 -7.03 -10.46 1.95
C VAL A 33 -7.92 -10.09 0.77
N LEU A 34 -8.53 -11.12 0.19
CA LEU A 34 -9.53 -11.01 -0.86
C LEU A 34 -10.88 -11.40 -0.28
N GLU A 35 -11.81 -10.45 -0.26
CA GLU A 35 -13.18 -10.70 0.17
C GLU A 35 -14.00 -11.19 -1.03
N SER A 36 -14.49 -12.42 -0.98
CA SER A 36 -15.42 -12.93 -2.01
C SER A 36 -16.81 -12.30 -1.86
N LYS A 37 -17.43 -11.99 -3.00
CA LYS A 37 -18.84 -11.54 -3.09
C LYS A 37 -19.82 -12.66 -2.74
N ILE A 38 -19.48 -13.89 -3.13
CA ILE A 38 -20.28 -15.09 -2.87
C ILE A 38 -19.61 -15.85 -1.73
N PRO A 39 -20.35 -16.26 -0.67
CA PRO A 39 -19.80 -17.10 0.38
C PRO A 39 -19.10 -18.33 -0.19
N ILE A 40 -17.90 -18.60 0.30
CA ILE A 40 -17.14 -19.80 -0.08
C ILE A 40 -17.54 -20.88 0.91
N GLU A 41 -18.34 -21.85 0.46
CA GLU A 41 -18.69 -23.02 1.28
C GLU A 41 -17.44 -23.88 1.50
N ILE A 42 -17.02 -24.01 2.75
CA ILE A 42 -15.77 -24.69 3.16
C ILE A 42 -15.95 -26.23 3.20
N GLU A 43 -17.18 -26.72 3.07
CA GLU A 43 -17.50 -28.16 3.07
C GLU A 43 -16.99 -28.85 1.78
N ASN A 44 -15.73 -29.26 1.83
CA ASN A 44 -15.01 -30.30 1.08
C ASN A 44 -14.85 -30.20 -0.47
N SER A 45 -13.66 -30.64 -0.90
CA SER A 45 -13.06 -30.79 -2.24
C SER A 45 -13.05 -29.57 -3.17
N LYS A 46 -14.14 -28.78 -3.25
CA LYS A 46 -14.26 -27.69 -4.23
C LYS A 46 -13.29 -26.55 -3.96
N VAL A 47 -13.17 -26.07 -2.72
CA VAL A 47 -12.21 -25.01 -2.36
C VAL A 47 -10.77 -25.46 -2.56
N PHE A 48 -10.43 -26.68 -2.15
CA PHE A 48 -9.09 -27.22 -2.34
C PHE A 48 -8.77 -27.48 -3.81
N SER A 49 -9.71 -27.93 -4.63
CA SER A 49 -9.55 -28.05 -6.09
C SER A 49 -9.45 -26.66 -6.75
N LEU A 50 -10.22 -25.68 -6.28
CA LEU A 50 -10.15 -24.30 -6.76
C LEU A 50 -8.81 -23.67 -6.39
N LEU A 51 -8.25 -23.98 -5.22
CA LEU A 51 -6.92 -23.54 -4.83
C LEU A 51 -5.84 -24.30 -5.61
N LYS A 52 -5.90 -25.62 -5.66
CA LYS A 52 -4.84 -26.48 -6.19
C LYS A 52 -4.82 -26.58 -7.71
N ASP A 53 -5.99 -26.70 -8.33
CA ASP A 53 -6.15 -27.01 -9.75
C ASP A 53 -6.48 -25.77 -10.59
N VAL A 54 -6.88 -24.67 -9.94
CA VAL A 54 -7.26 -23.41 -10.62
C VAL A 54 -6.40 -22.24 -10.14
N PHE A 55 -6.33 -21.96 -8.85
CA PHE A 55 -5.60 -20.80 -8.31
C PHE A 55 -4.09 -20.96 -8.45
N LEU A 56 -3.49 -22.07 -7.99
CA LEU A 56 -2.05 -22.30 -8.10
C LEU A 56 -1.57 -22.34 -9.58
N PRO A 57 -2.29 -22.98 -10.53
CA PRO A 57 -1.86 -23.03 -11.93
C PRO A 57 -2.14 -21.74 -12.72
N ILE A 58 -3.25 -21.04 -12.47
CA ILE A 58 -3.56 -19.75 -13.13
C ILE A 58 -2.69 -18.62 -12.59
N ASN A 59 -2.11 -18.79 -11.40
CA ASN A 59 -1.39 -17.73 -10.74
C ASN A 59 0.02 -18.13 -10.36
N PRO A 60 0.93 -18.10 -11.35
CA PRO A 60 2.33 -18.03 -11.03
C PRO A 60 2.60 -16.80 -10.13
N ARG A 61 2.01 -15.60 -10.41
CA ARG A 61 2.03 -14.36 -9.56
C ARG A 61 0.87 -13.31 -9.75
N PHE A 62 -0.35 -13.70 -10.16
CA PHE A 62 -1.66 -12.95 -10.21
C PHE A 62 -1.86 -11.63 -11.02
N SER A 63 -2.73 -11.66 -12.06
CA SER A 63 -3.62 -10.53 -12.50
C SER A 63 -4.48 -10.85 -13.76
N SER A 64 -5.82 -10.80 -13.68
CA SER A 64 -6.78 -10.60 -14.80
C SER A 64 -8.24 -10.55 -14.29
N ILE A 65 -9.15 -9.92 -15.04
CA ILE A 65 -10.60 -9.94 -14.77
C ILE A 65 -11.37 -10.64 -15.88
N MET A 66 -12.48 -11.26 -15.52
CA MET A 66 -13.29 -12.03 -16.46
C MET A 66 -14.41 -11.19 -17.04
N VAL A 67 -14.37 -10.97 -18.35
CA VAL A 67 -15.42 -10.23 -19.06
C VAL A 67 -16.27 -11.21 -19.85
N THR A 68 -17.59 -11.05 -19.76
CA THR A 68 -18.57 -11.86 -20.50
C THR A 68 -19.00 -11.09 -21.76
N GLU A 69 -18.78 -11.66 -22.93
CA GLU A 69 -19.22 -11.07 -24.20
C GLU A 69 -20.71 -11.34 -24.48
N LYS A 70 -21.29 -10.61 -25.45
CA LYS A 70 -22.70 -10.69 -25.86
C LYS A 70 -23.18 -12.09 -26.30
N LYS A 71 -22.27 -13.06 -26.49
CA LYS A 71 -22.57 -14.47 -26.83
C LYS A 71 -22.23 -15.47 -25.70
N GLY A 72 -21.93 -15.00 -24.49
CA GLY A 72 -21.61 -15.86 -23.33
C GLY A 72 -20.16 -16.36 -23.26
N ALA A 73 -19.32 -16.04 -24.24
CA ALA A 73 -17.89 -16.33 -24.20
C ALA A 73 -17.20 -15.49 -23.12
N ARG A 74 -16.37 -16.13 -22.29
CA ARG A 74 -15.63 -15.50 -21.19
C ARG A 74 -14.19 -15.29 -21.63
N LYS A 75 -13.70 -14.05 -21.55
CA LYS A 75 -12.29 -13.72 -21.84
C LYS A 75 -11.65 -12.97 -20.69
N TRP A 76 -10.35 -13.20 -20.52
CA TRP A 76 -9.52 -12.46 -19.58
C TRP A 76 -9.20 -11.08 -20.16
N LYS A 77 -9.55 -10.02 -19.45
CA LYS A 77 -9.19 -8.63 -19.77
C LYS A 77 -8.28 -8.10 -18.67
N GLN A 78 -7.20 -7.43 -19.08
CA GLN A 78 -6.30 -6.74 -18.15
C GLN A 78 -6.98 -5.47 -17.63
N VAL A 79 -6.83 -5.21 -16.33
CA VAL A 79 -7.39 -4.03 -15.67
C VAL A 79 -6.41 -2.88 -15.70
N GLU A 80 -6.95 -1.69 -15.87
CA GLU A 80 -6.18 -0.46 -15.79
C GLU A 80 -6.06 0.00 -14.33
N VAL A 81 -4.86 0.40 -13.94
CA VAL A 81 -4.60 1.08 -12.66
C VAL A 81 -4.30 2.52 -12.99
N ASN A 82 -5.18 3.43 -12.56
CA ASN A 82 -4.97 4.85 -12.79
C ASN A 82 -3.83 5.35 -11.88
N ILE A 83 -2.76 5.84 -12.51
CA ILE A 83 -1.61 6.44 -11.84
C ILE A 83 -1.89 7.91 -11.53
N GLU A 84 -2.94 8.54 -12.03
CA GLU A 84 -3.16 9.98 -11.85
C GLU A 84 -4.00 10.33 -10.61
N ASP A 85 -4.64 9.35 -9.94
CA ASP A 85 -5.49 9.57 -8.74
C ASP A 85 -4.71 9.72 -7.42
N HIS A 86 -3.53 10.35 -7.46
CA HIS A 86 -2.67 10.57 -6.29
C HIS A 86 -3.29 11.48 -5.21
N THR A 87 -4.50 12.02 -5.41
CA THR A 87 -5.09 13.05 -4.55
C THR A 87 -5.88 12.47 -3.37
N ILE A 88 -6.70 11.44 -3.59
CA ILE A 88 -7.53 10.80 -2.54
C ILE A 88 -6.62 10.17 -1.48
N ASN A 89 -5.60 9.47 -1.96
CA ASN A 89 -4.64 8.76 -1.13
C ASN A 89 -3.82 9.69 -0.21
N ASP A 90 -3.45 10.88 -0.69
CA ASP A 90 -2.76 11.87 0.14
C ASP A 90 -3.67 12.47 1.21
N VAL A 91 -4.96 12.68 0.89
CA VAL A 91 -5.96 13.19 1.84
C VAL A 91 -6.18 12.18 2.96
N ILE A 92 -6.39 10.90 2.63
CA ILE A 92 -6.55 9.84 3.62
C ILE A 92 -5.31 9.67 4.47
N THR A 93 -4.11 9.82 3.90
CA THR A 93 -2.89 9.83 4.70
C THR A 93 -2.92 10.96 5.73
N GLY A 94 -3.41 12.15 5.35
CA GLY A 94 -3.66 13.26 6.27
C GLY A 94 -4.68 12.91 7.36
N VAL A 95 -5.78 12.25 7.00
CA VAL A 95 -6.83 11.80 7.94
C VAL A 95 -6.24 10.85 8.99
N VAL A 96 -5.42 9.89 8.55
CA VAL A 96 -4.72 8.94 9.44
C VAL A 96 -3.75 9.67 10.37
N ILE A 97 -2.98 10.62 9.84
CA ILE A 97 -2.03 11.43 10.63
C ILE A 97 -2.78 12.26 11.68
N TYR A 98 -3.90 12.89 11.32
CA TYR A 98 -4.73 13.67 12.24
C TYR A 98 -5.33 12.77 13.33
N GLY A 99 -5.92 11.63 12.94
CA GLY A 99 -6.45 10.64 13.88
C GLY A 99 -5.37 10.09 14.83
N THR A 100 -4.15 9.88 14.33
CA THR A 100 -3.01 9.47 15.17
C THR A 100 -2.65 10.57 16.18
N ARG A 101 -2.70 11.85 15.80
CA ARG A 101 -2.48 12.97 16.73
C ARG A 101 -3.58 13.09 17.77
N LEU A 102 -4.83 12.91 17.38
CA LEU A 102 -5.96 12.85 18.31
C LEU A 102 -5.81 11.69 19.31
N TYR A 103 -5.37 10.52 18.84
CA TYR A 103 -5.07 9.40 19.72
C TYR A 103 -3.98 9.75 20.74
N MET A 104 -2.85 10.30 20.28
CA MET A 104 -1.76 10.74 21.17
C MET A 104 -2.28 11.72 22.23
N GLN A 105 -3.08 12.71 21.82
CA GLN A 105 -3.70 13.68 22.72
C GLN A 105 -4.66 13.03 23.72
N GLY A 106 -5.47 12.08 23.26
CA GLY A 106 -6.43 11.36 24.11
C GLY A 106 -5.77 10.38 25.08
N ILE A 107 -4.53 9.94 24.83
CA ILE A 107 -3.76 9.11 25.77
C ILE A 107 -3.06 9.97 26.81
N ASN A 108 -2.32 10.99 26.39
CA ASN A 108 -1.67 11.93 27.29
C ASN A 108 -1.49 13.29 26.60
N GLN A 109 -2.12 14.32 27.16
CA GLN A 109 -2.08 15.68 26.62
C GLN A 109 -0.67 16.27 26.62
N GLU A 110 0.17 15.97 27.61
CA GLU A 110 1.53 16.50 27.74
C GLU A 110 2.47 15.97 26.65
N THR A 111 2.29 14.70 26.25
CA THR A 111 3.13 14.04 25.23
C THR A 111 2.50 14.04 23.84
N SER A 112 1.29 14.60 23.69
CA SER A 112 0.53 14.70 22.44
C SER A 112 1.32 15.32 21.27
N ASN A 113 2.20 16.27 21.60
CA ASN A 113 3.05 16.99 20.66
C ASN A 113 4.46 16.40 20.51
N GLY A 114 4.66 15.17 20.99
CA GLY A 114 5.87 14.40 20.80
C GLY A 114 6.26 14.24 19.32
N LYS A 115 7.56 14.00 19.09
CA LYS A 115 8.06 13.70 17.75
C LYS A 115 7.42 12.39 17.28
N CYS A 116 6.79 12.42 16.12
CA CYS A 116 6.24 11.25 15.47
C CYS A 116 6.74 11.25 14.02
N THR A 117 7.40 10.19 13.62
CA THR A 117 7.99 10.06 12.28
C THR A 117 7.38 8.83 11.62
N ALA A 118 6.71 9.03 10.50
CA ALA A 118 6.21 7.94 9.67
C ALA A 118 7.26 7.56 8.63
N LEU A 119 7.45 6.27 8.38
CA LEU A 119 8.13 5.80 7.19
C LEU A 119 7.09 5.66 6.06
N VAL A 120 7.15 6.55 5.08
CA VAL A 120 6.21 6.54 3.95
C VAL A 120 6.85 5.83 2.77
N LEU A 121 6.17 4.81 2.25
CA LEU A 121 6.62 4.08 1.06
C LEU A 121 6.10 4.76 -0.20
N PHE A 122 6.99 4.90 -1.19
CA PHE A 122 6.69 5.49 -2.49
C PHE A 122 7.01 4.49 -3.60
N ASN A 123 6.08 4.35 -4.55
CA ASN A 123 6.29 3.55 -5.74
C ASN A 123 7.24 4.30 -6.70
N THR A 124 8.36 3.66 -7.07
CA THR A 124 9.36 4.26 -7.98
C THR A 124 9.08 3.96 -9.44
N ARG A 125 8.07 3.15 -9.77
CA ARG A 125 7.63 2.88 -11.15
C ARG A 125 6.92 4.06 -11.79
N ALA A 126 6.27 4.92 -11.00
CA ALA A 126 5.44 6.02 -11.51
C ALA A 126 6.20 7.03 -12.39
N VAL A 127 7.54 7.05 -12.34
CA VAL A 127 8.37 7.92 -13.18
C VAL A 127 8.36 7.49 -14.67
N GLY A 128 7.98 6.25 -14.99
CA GLY A 128 8.00 5.70 -16.36
C GLY A 128 6.65 5.20 -16.91
N GLY A 129 5.54 5.37 -16.19
CA GLY A 129 4.23 4.83 -16.55
C GLY A 129 4.06 3.34 -16.21
N TYR A 130 2.86 2.77 -16.39
CA TYR A 130 2.63 1.34 -16.20
C TYR A 130 2.91 0.58 -17.51
N LYS A 131 3.63 -0.56 -17.44
CA LYS A 131 3.85 -1.48 -18.57
C LYS A 131 3.15 -2.81 -18.30
N SER A 132 2.72 -3.51 -19.34
CA SER A 132 2.11 -4.84 -19.17
C SER A 132 3.11 -5.83 -18.57
N VAL A 133 2.63 -6.84 -17.84
CA VAL A 133 3.50 -7.90 -17.27
C VAL A 133 4.34 -8.57 -18.38
N SER A 134 3.73 -8.83 -19.53
CA SER A 134 4.40 -9.35 -20.72
C SER A 134 5.54 -8.47 -21.24
N GLU A 135 5.44 -7.14 -21.10
CA GLU A 135 6.52 -6.22 -21.45
C GLU A 135 7.56 -6.13 -20.33
N MET A 136 7.15 -6.13 -19.07
CA MET A 136 8.03 -6.09 -17.90
C MET A 136 8.93 -7.33 -17.78
N ILE A 137 8.50 -8.46 -18.34
CA ILE A 137 9.21 -9.73 -18.36
C ILE A 137 10.19 -9.81 -19.56
N LYS A 138 10.13 -8.91 -20.54
CA LYS A 138 11.11 -8.95 -21.64
C LYS A 138 12.55 -8.70 -21.13
N PRO A 139 13.57 -9.36 -21.72
CA PRO A 139 14.96 -9.05 -21.44
C PRO A 139 15.23 -7.55 -21.64
N ASN A 140 16.03 -6.95 -20.74
CA ASN A 140 16.37 -5.51 -20.77
C ASN A 140 15.17 -4.55 -20.76
N SER A 141 14.03 -4.97 -20.21
CA SER A 141 12.91 -4.05 -19.99
C SER A 141 13.36 -2.84 -19.17
N GLU A 142 13.01 -1.64 -19.64
CA GLU A 142 13.21 -0.39 -18.90
C GLU A 142 12.47 -0.39 -17.54
N MET A 143 11.44 -1.22 -17.42
CA MET A 143 10.65 -1.40 -16.19
C MET A 143 10.50 -2.91 -15.92
N PRO A 144 11.52 -3.54 -15.33
CA PRO A 144 11.49 -4.96 -15.10
C PRO A 144 10.44 -5.34 -14.05
N TRP A 145 9.90 -6.54 -14.18
CA TRP A 145 8.98 -7.10 -13.18
C TRP A 145 9.71 -7.31 -11.85
N GLY A 146 9.10 -6.89 -10.74
CA GLY A 146 9.69 -7.03 -9.39
C GLY A 146 9.48 -5.84 -8.46
N ASN A 147 9.99 -5.88 -7.23
CA ASN A 147 9.78 -4.81 -6.25
C ASN A 147 10.49 -3.50 -6.65
N HIS A 148 9.72 -2.45 -6.89
CA HIS A 148 10.21 -1.10 -7.20
C HIS A 148 9.52 -0.09 -6.29
N PHE A 149 10.15 0.17 -5.15
CA PHE A 149 9.70 1.16 -4.19
C PHE A 149 10.91 1.83 -3.53
N THR A 150 10.64 2.92 -2.84
CA THR A 150 11.55 3.56 -1.91
C THR A 150 10.78 3.91 -0.65
N PHE A 151 11.47 4.35 0.38
CA PHE A 151 10.85 4.82 1.61
C PHE A 151 11.52 6.11 2.05
N LEU A 152 10.74 7.03 2.64
CA LEU A 152 11.29 8.23 3.26
C LEU A 152 10.69 8.42 4.67
N PRO A 153 11.52 8.71 5.68
CA PRO A 153 11.05 9.20 6.96
C PRO A 153 10.40 10.58 6.79
N VAL A 154 9.17 10.71 7.26
CA VAL A 154 8.38 11.94 7.22
C VAL A 154 7.95 12.29 8.63
N SER A 155 8.44 13.41 9.14
CA SER A 155 7.98 13.94 10.43
C SER A 155 6.53 14.40 10.29
N LEU A 156 5.65 13.86 11.14
CA LEU A 156 4.25 14.20 11.14
C LEU A 156 4.03 15.61 11.68
N PRO A 157 3.16 16.43 11.05
CA PRO A 157 2.78 17.72 11.60
C PRO A 157 2.25 17.56 13.03
N LYS A 158 2.65 18.48 13.92
CA LYS A 158 2.09 18.59 15.27
C LYS A 158 0.68 19.17 15.20
N LEU A 159 -0.16 18.76 16.14
CA LEU A 159 -1.51 19.28 16.29
C LEU A 159 -1.47 20.54 17.14
N THR A 160 -1.90 21.66 16.58
CA THR A 160 -2.01 22.94 17.28
C THR A 160 -3.47 23.19 17.70
N SER A 161 -3.69 24.06 18.67
CA SER A 161 -5.05 24.44 19.10
C SER A 161 -5.91 24.99 17.97
N THR A 162 -5.27 25.66 16.99
CA THR A 162 -5.91 26.17 15.78
C THR A 162 -6.30 25.07 14.78
N ASP A 163 -5.59 23.94 14.76
CA ASP A 163 -5.90 22.83 13.85
C ASP A 163 -7.17 22.08 14.26
N SER A 164 -7.55 22.12 15.55
CA SER A 164 -8.84 21.61 16.04
C SER A 164 -10.03 22.44 15.53
N LEU A 165 -9.81 23.73 15.24
CA LEU A 165 -10.83 24.64 14.68
C LEU A 165 -10.85 24.60 13.14
N ASN A 166 -9.73 24.22 12.51
CA ASN A 166 -9.61 24.09 11.06
C ASN A 166 -8.95 22.75 10.67
N PRO A 167 -9.70 21.63 10.72
CA PRO A 167 -9.18 20.31 10.37
C PRO A 167 -8.71 20.23 8.91
N LEU A 168 -9.33 20.98 7.99
CA LEU A 168 -8.91 21.03 6.58
C LEU A 168 -7.52 21.67 6.43
N GLY A 169 -7.21 22.70 7.20
CA GLY A 169 -5.88 23.32 7.22
C GLY A 169 -4.78 22.35 7.65
N PHE A 170 -5.08 21.47 8.61
CA PHE A 170 -4.16 20.39 8.99
C PHE A 170 -3.92 19.40 7.84
N ILE A 171 -4.99 19.02 7.14
CA ILE A 171 -4.89 18.10 5.99
C ILE A 171 -4.09 18.71 4.85
N GLU A 172 -4.29 19.98 4.53
CA GLU A 172 -3.50 20.69 3.53
C GLU A 172 -2.01 20.72 3.91
N LYS A 173 -1.69 20.93 5.19
CA LYS A 173 -0.32 20.89 5.71
C LYS A 173 0.29 19.50 5.58
N ALA A 174 -0.43 18.45 6.00
CA ALA A 174 0.03 17.06 5.88
C ALA A 174 0.27 16.68 4.41
N ARG A 175 -0.69 16.99 3.53
CA ARG A 175 -0.60 16.76 2.08
C ARG A 175 0.59 17.49 1.46
N ARG A 176 0.84 18.75 1.84
CA ARG A 176 2.00 19.51 1.36
C ARG A 176 3.32 18.85 1.74
N ILE A 177 3.44 18.34 2.97
CA ILE A 177 4.63 17.63 3.43
C ILE A 177 4.84 16.35 2.61
N ILE A 178 3.81 15.54 2.43
CA ILE A 178 3.88 14.26 1.68
C ILE A 178 4.20 14.52 0.21
N LYS A 179 3.49 15.45 -0.44
CA LYS A 179 3.72 15.81 -1.85
C LYS A 179 5.14 16.32 -2.08
N ARG A 180 5.66 17.14 -1.16
CA ARG A 180 7.05 17.62 -1.22
C ARG A 180 8.05 16.48 -1.13
N GLN A 181 7.82 15.50 -0.25
CA GLN A 181 8.71 14.35 -0.11
C GLN A 181 8.63 13.43 -1.33
N ARG A 182 7.42 13.16 -1.84
CA ARG A 182 7.21 12.36 -3.07
C ARG A 182 7.94 12.95 -4.28
N ASN A 183 7.90 14.28 -4.42
CA ASN A 183 8.51 14.98 -5.55
C ASN A 183 9.99 15.36 -5.30
N SER A 184 10.55 14.95 -4.17
CA SER A 184 11.95 15.21 -3.85
C SER A 184 12.87 14.26 -4.61
N ALA A 185 14.05 14.76 -5.01
CA ALA A 185 15.14 13.92 -5.50
C ALA A 185 15.51 12.81 -4.50
N SER A 186 15.20 12.97 -3.21
CA SER A 186 15.37 11.95 -2.17
C SER A 186 14.71 10.61 -2.54
N VAL A 187 13.55 10.59 -3.21
CA VAL A 187 12.89 9.34 -3.64
C VAL A 187 13.81 8.56 -4.56
N PHE A 188 14.36 9.23 -5.58
CA PHE A 188 15.27 8.63 -6.55
C PHE A 188 16.62 8.26 -5.94
N LEU A 189 17.21 9.17 -5.14
CA LEU A 189 18.52 8.98 -4.52
C LEU A 189 18.50 7.83 -3.50
N THR A 190 17.47 7.72 -2.67
CA THR A 190 17.33 6.60 -1.73
C THR A 190 17.14 5.28 -2.47
N GLY A 191 16.34 5.25 -3.53
CA GLY A 191 16.20 4.06 -4.37
C GLY A 191 17.53 3.62 -4.99
N ARG A 192 18.34 4.57 -5.48
CA ARG A 192 19.69 4.29 -6.00
C ARG A 192 20.66 3.83 -4.92
N LEU A 193 20.62 4.43 -3.73
CA LEU A 193 21.42 4.02 -2.59
C LEU A 193 21.15 2.56 -2.22
N LEU A 194 19.87 2.17 -2.13
CA LEU A 194 19.49 0.78 -1.82
C LEU A 194 20.01 -0.20 -2.88
N GLU A 195 19.95 0.15 -4.16
CA GLU A 195 20.51 -0.68 -5.23
C GLU A 195 22.04 -0.78 -5.18
N ILE A 196 22.73 0.32 -4.84
CA ILE A 196 24.19 0.32 -4.67
C ILE A 196 24.57 -0.55 -3.47
N LEU A 197 23.94 -0.35 -2.31
CA LEU A 197 24.15 -1.14 -1.11
C LEU A 197 23.93 -2.62 -1.40
N ARG A 198 22.84 -2.98 -2.09
CA ARG A 198 22.56 -4.37 -2.46
C ARG A 198 23.65 -4.97 -3.34
N LYS A 199 24.18 -4.20 -4.30
CA LYS A 199 25.21 -4.69 -5.26
C LYS A 199 26.61 -4.76 -4.65
N VAL A 200 26.96 -3.83 -3.76
CA VAL A 200 28.31 -3.70 -3.19
C VAL A 200 28.44 -4.49 -1.89
N GLU A 201 27.49 -4.32 -0.98
CA GLU A 201 27.53 -4.88 0.38
C GLU A 201 26.68 -6.15 0.54
N GLY A 202 25.85 -6.44 -0.46
CA GLY A 202 24.96 -7.59 -0.47
C GLY A 202 23.60 -7.37 0.23
N PRO A 203 22.71 -8.36 0.13
CA PRO A 203 21.33 -8.24 0.62
C PRO A 203 21.21 -8.17 2.14
N GLU A 204 22.08 -8.85 2.91
CA GLU A 204 22.03 -8.85 4.38
C GLU A 204 22.37 -7.48 4.98
N THR A 205 23.41 -6.83 4.49
CA THR A 205 23.77 -5.47 4.92
C THR A 205 22.68 -4.47 4.54
N THR A 206 22.10 -4.62 3.35
CA THR A 206 20.96 -3.79 2.90
C THR A 206 19.74 -3.99 3.80
N ALA A 207 19.41 -5.23 4.14
CA ALA A 207 18.32 -5.57 5.05
C ALA A 207 18.55 -4.96 6.44
N LYS A 208 19.76 -5.05 6.98
CA LYS A 208 20.15 -4.43 8.26
C LYS A 208 20.00 -2.91 8.23
N TYR A 209 20.40 -2.26 7.14
CA TYR A 209 20.21 -0.81 6.95
C TYR A 209 18.71 -0.42 6.95
N ILE A 210 17.88 -1.18 6.22
CA ILE A 210 16.43 -0.96 6.16
C ILE A 210 15.80 -1.19 7.54
N HIS A 211 16.16 -2.28 8.22
CA HIS A 211 15.69 -2.59 9.57
C HIS A 211 16.04 -1.48 10.56
N ALA A 212 17.28 -1.00 10.55
CA ALA A 212 17.71 0.12 11.40
C ALA A 212 16.88 1.37 11.13
N THR A 213 16.63 1.69 9.86
CA THR A 213 15.78 2.84 9.49
C THR A 213 14.35 2.68 10.01
N LEU A 214 13.73 1.51 9.79
CA LEU A 214 12.38 1.21 10.28
C LEU A 214 12.28 1.35 11.81
N LYS A 215 13.26 0.82 12.55
CA LYS A 215 13.32 0.86 14.02
C LYS A 215 13.39 2.29 14.59
N HIS A 216 13.85 3.26 13.80
CA HIS A 216 13.91 4.68 14.19
C HIS A 216 12.68 5.49 13.76
N THR A 217 11.62 4.84 13.29
CA THR A 217 10.35 5.48 12.95
C THR A 217 9.22 4.99 13.85
N SER A 218 8.22 5.85 14.07
CA SER A 218 7.08 5.56 14.94
C SER A 218 6.02 4.69 14.26
N MET A 219 5.89 4.81 12.93
CA MET A 219 4.89 4.06 12.17
C MET A 219 5.26 3.88 10.70
N GLY A 220 4.74 2.84 10.07
CA GLY A 220 4.77 2.64 8.62
C GLY A 220 3.49 3.14 7.96
N ILE A 221 3.60 3.81 6.81
CA ILE A 221 2.45 4.20 6.00
C ILE A 221 2.71 3.79 4.55
N THR A 222 1.81 3.00 3.99
CA THR A 222 1.83 2.62 2.57
C THR A 222 0.46 2.82 1.96
N ASN A 223 0.46 3.30 0.72
CA ASN A 223 -0.75 3.66 0.03
C ASN A 223 -0.68 3.24 -1.43
N LEU A 224 -1.70 2.51 -1.89
CA LEU A 224 -1.77 1.96 -3.23
C LEU A 224 -3.13 2.27 -3.85
N ILE A 225 -3.11 2.62 -5.14
CA ILE A 225 -4.32 2.59 -5.96
C ILE A 225 -4.42 1.16 -6.47
N GLY A 226 -5.47 0.47 -6.03
CA GLY A 226 -5.79 -0.86 -6.54
C GLY A 226 -6.59 -0.79 -7.83
N PRO A 227 -7.02 -1.94 -8.36
CA PRO A 227 -7.80 -2.01 -9.58
C PRO A 227 -9.10 -1.21 -9.54
N LEU A 228 -9.39 -0.53 -10.65
CA LEU A 228 -10.64 0.21 -10.85
C LEU A 228 -11.79 -0.70 -11.30
N GLU A 229 -11.48 -1.77 -12.00
CA GLU A 229 -12.46 -2.75 -12.47
C GLU A 229 -12.61 -3.92 -11.47
N GLU A 230 -13.81 -4.49 -11.37
CA GLU A 230 -14.07 -5.65 -10.50
C GLU A 230 -13.22 -6.86 -10.89
N MET A 231 -12.49 -7.38 -9.90
CA MET A 231 -11.72 -8.61 -10.03
C MET A 231 -12.53 -9.86 -9.72
N ALA A 232 -12.09 -10.98 -10.29
CA ALA A 232 -12.58 -12.29 -9.94
C ALA A 232 -11.41 -13.24 -9.68
N LEU A 233 -11.56 -14.06 -8.65
CA LEU A 233 -10.64 -15.12 -8.31
C LEU A 233 -11.26 -16.46 -8.68
N ALA A 234 -10.73 -17.15 -9.70
CA ALA A 234 -11.29 -18.43 -10.15
C ALA A 234 -12.82 -18.37 -10.37
N ASN A 235 -13.29 -17.31 -11.05
CA ASN A 235 -14.71 -17.00 -11.30
C ASN A 235 -15.52 -16.56 -10.08
N HIS A 236 -14.92 -16.43 -8.90
CA HIS A 236 -15.58 -15.82 -7.75
C HIS A 236 -15.30 -14.31 -7.74
N PRO A 237 -16.32 -13.45 -7.91
CA PRO A 237 -16.11 -12.01 -7.88
C PRO A 237 -15.58 -11.56 -6.52
N ILE A 238 -14.59 -10.67 -6.53
CA ILE A 238 -13.99 -10.08 -5.33
C ILE A 238 -14.72 -8.78 -5.03
N LYS A 239 -15.31 -8.68 -3.83
CA LYS A 239 -16.01 -7.48 -3.34
C LYS A 239 -15.10 -6.53 -2.57
N GLY A 240 -13.91 -6.98 -2.17
CA GLY A 240 -12.99 -6.20 -1.35
C GLY A 240 -11.57 -6.75 -1.42
N LEU A 241 -10.61 -5.82 -1.37
CA LEU A 241 -9.18 -6.10 -1.37
C LEU A 241 -8.56 -5.22 -0.29
N TYR A 242 -7.75 -5.80 0.58
CA TYR A 242 -6.88 -5.07 1.48
C TYR A 242 -5.65 -5.91 1.80
N PHE A 243 -4.64 -5.27 2.39
CA PHE A 243 -3.43 -5.96 2.78
C PHE A 243 -2.87 -5.39 4.08
N ALA A 244 -2.04 -6.17 4.76
CA ALA A 244 -1.31 -5.78 5.95
C ALA A 244 0.16 -6.18 5.78
N VAL A 245 1.07 -5.47 6.47
CA VAL A 245 2.49 -5.81 6.49
C VAL A 245 2.83 -6.33 7.88
N ALA A 246 3.42 -7.52 7.94
CA ALA A 246 3.92 -8.15 9.16
C ALA A 246 5.46 -8.24 9.13
N GLY A 247 6.07 -8.28 10.31
CA GLY A 247 7.53 -8.42 10.49
C GLY A 247 8.32 -7.11 10.45
N ALA A 248 7.67 -5.97 10.22
CA ALA A 248 8.30 -4.66 10.38
C ALA A 248 8.50 -4.36 11.89
N PRO A 249 9.62 -3.73 12.29
CA PRO A 249 9.90 -3.44 13.70
C PRO A 249 9.11 -2.24 14.27
N GLN A 250 8.15 -1.70 13.51
CA GLN A 250 7.34 -0.56 13.91
C GLN A 250 6.12 -1.04 14.70
N SER A 251 5.78 -0.34 15.79
CA SER A 251 4.60 -0.66 16.61
C SER A 251 3.27 -0.31 15.97
N LEU A 252 3.27 0.43 14.86
CA LEU A 252 2.09 0.85 14.11
C LEU A 252 2.38 0.80 12.62
N SER A 253 1.51 0.16 11.84
CA SER A 253 1.57 0.15 10.38
C SER A 253 0.19 0.40 9.82
N VAL A 254 0.09 1.32 8.85
CA VAL A 254 -1.15 1.66 8.17
C VAL A 254 -0.99 1.40 6.68
N THR A 255 -1.84 0.54 6.16
CA THR A 255 -1.91 0.16 4.75
C THR A 255 -3.23 0.65 4.19
N MET A 256 -3.17 1.31 3.04
CA MET A 256 -4.35 1.85 2.36
C MET A 256 -4.39 1.34 0.93
N VAL A 257 -5.57 0.89 0.50
CA VAL A 257 -5.81 0.53 -0.89
C VAL A 257 -7.20 0.99 -1.32
N SER A 258 -7.30 1.61 -2.49
CA SER A 258 -8.58 1.79 -3.17
C SER A 258 -8.85 0.61 -4.10
N TYR A 259 -10.06 0.05 -4.08
CA TYR A 259 -10.48 -1.02 -4.97
C TYR A 259 -11.94 -0.79 -5.38
N VAL A 260 -12.19 -0.66 -6.68
CA VAL A 260 -13.54 -0.36 -7.23
C VAL A 260 -14.22 0.78 -6.45
N ASP A 261 -13.55 1.93 -6.43
CA ASP A 261 -13.94 3.16 -5.72
C ASP A 261 -14.13 3.05 -4.20
N LYS A 262 -13.78 1.91 -3.60
CA LYS A 262 -13.85 1.69 -2.16
C LYS A 262 -12.47 1.75 -1.55
N LEU A 263 -12.25 2.73 -0.69
CA LEU A 263 -11.07 2.81 0.15
C LEU A 263 -11.15 1.75 1.27
N ARG A 264 -10.07 0.99 1.44
CA ARG A 264 -9.85 0.11 2.59
C ARG A 264 -8.60 0.57 3.31
N VAL A 265 -8.73 0.75 4.62
CA VAL A 265 -7.63 1.07 5.53
C VAL A 265 -7.45 -0.10 6.48
N ALA A 266 -6.27 -0.71 6.50
CA ALA A 266 -5.89 -1.71 7.47
C ALA A 266 -4.82 -1.13 8.40
N ILE A 267 -5.00 -1.39 9.69
CA ILE A 267 -4.15 -0.88 10.76
C ILE A 267 -3.62 -2.06 11.54
N VAL A 268 -2.31 -2.18 11.61
CA VAL A 268 -1.60 -3.18 12.42
C VAL A 268 -0.97 -2.45 13.59
N VAL A 269 -1.23 -2.91 14.80
CA VAL A 269 -0.70 -2.33 16.04
C VAL A 269 0.01 -3.39 16.89
N GLU A 270 0.99 -2.94 17.67
CA GLU A 270 1.63 -3.75 18.69
C GLU A 270 0.67 -4.00 19.86
N LYS A 271 0.41 -5.29 20.12
CA LYS A 271 -0.48 -5.74 21.17
C LYS A 271 0.04 -5.29 22.54
N GLY A 272 -0.83 -4.64 23.31
CA GLY A 272 -0.51 -4.18 24.66
C GLY A 272 0.24 -2.84 24.72
N PHE A 273 0.67 -2.30 23.57
CA PHE A 273 1.29 -0.98 23.49
C PHE A 273 0.34 0.10 22.97
N ILE A 274 -0.43 -0.21 21.92
CA ILE A 274 -1.44 0.70 21.34
C ILE A 274 -2.82 0.10 21.54
N ASP A 275 -3.78 0.91 22.00
CA ASP A 275 -5.19 0.54 22.04
C ASP A 275 -5.79 0.63 20.62
N PRO A 276 -6.09 -0.52 19.98
CA PRO A 276 -6.59 -0.54 18.61
C PRO A 276 -7.96 0.12 18.48
N ASN A 277 -8.83 -0.03 19.48
CA ASN A 277 -10.20 0.48 19.42
C ASN A 277 -10.18 2.00 19.54
N LYS A 278 -9.41 2.54 20.49
CA LYS A 278 -9.29 3.99 20.65
C LYS A 278 -8.60 4.63 19.44
N LEU A 279 -7.54 4.02 18.90
CA LEU A 279 -6.89 4.53 17.68
C LEU A 279 -7.85 4.52 16.49
N LYS A 280 -8.62 3.43 16.31
CA LYS A 280 -9.66 3.32 15.30
C LYS A 280 -10.69 4.44 15.44
N SER A 281 -11.27 4.61 16.63
CA SER A 281 -12.26 5.68 16.89
C SER A 281 -11.71 7.07 16.58
N CYS A 282 -10.44 7.34 16.90
CA CYS A 282 -9.81 8.63 16.57
C CYS A 282 -9.65 8.84 15.06
N ILE A 283 -9.36 7.79 14.28
CA ILE A 283 -9.25 7.85 12.82
C ILE A 283 -10.64 7.99 12.17
N GLU A 284 -11.66 7.29 12.67
CA GLU A 284 -13.04 7.44 12.22
C GLU A 284 -13.54 8.87 12.50
N TYR A 285 -13.34 9.38 13.72
CA TYR A 285 -13.67 10.76 14.06
C TYR A 285 -12.94 11.78 13.18
N SER A 286 -11.65 11.55 12.91
CA SER A 286 -10.86 12.36 11.98
C SER A 286 -11.52 12.41 10.60
N PHE A 287 -11.88 11.24 10.06
CA PHE A 287 -12.54 11.13 8.76
C PHE A 287 -13.85 11.91 8.73
N ASP A 288 -14.74 11.67 9.70
CA ASP A 288 -16.05 12.33 9.77
C ASP A 288 -15.91 13.84 9.89
N THR A 289 -14.99 14.31 10.72
CA THR A 289 -14.71 15.73 10.93
C THR A 289 -14.26 16.40 9.63
N ILE A 290 -13.34 15.77 8.91
CA ILE A 290 -12.80 16.27 7.64
C ILE A 290 -13.86 16.24 6.54
N PHE A 291 -14.62 15.15 6.47
CA PHE A 291 -15.70 14.98 5.50
C PHE A 291 -16.78 16.07 5.68
N ASN A 292 -17.27 16.25 6.90
CA ASN A 292 -18.27 17.27 7.22
C ASN A 292 -17.75 18.68 6.92
N ALA A 293 -16.50 18.99 7.30
CA ALA A 293 -15.89 20.29 7.00
C ALA A 293 -15.74 20.55 5.49
N ALA A 294 -15.47 19.50 4.69
CA ALA A 294 -15.35 19.62 3.24
C ALA A 294 -16.70 19.83 2.55
N VAL A 295 -17.74 19.11 2.98
CA VAL A 295 -19.10 19.22 2.42
C VAL A 295 -19.74 20.58 2.75
N LEU A 296 -19.48 21.11 3.94
CA LEU A 296 -20.02 22.40 4.38
C LEU A 296 -19.26 23.62 3.82
N LYS A 297 -18.15 23.42 3.11
CA LYS A 297 -17.38 24.51 2.50
C LYS A 297 -18.15 25.03 1.28
N PRO A 298 -18.61 26.30 1.26
CA PRO A 298 -19.28 26.84 0.08
C PRO A 298 -18.34 26.76 -1.12
N SER A 299 -18.86 26.31 -2.26
CA SER A 299 -18.12 26.19 -3.50
C SER A 299 -17.69 27.59 -3.96
N THR A 300 -16.49 28.02 -3.61
CA THR A 300 -15.87 29.17 -4.27
C THR A 300 -15.45 28.73 -5.67
N VAL A 301 -16.40 28.83 -6.60
CA VAL A 301 -16.11 28.89 -8.03
C VAL A 301 -15.51 30.27 -8.26
N GLU A 302 -14.17 30.35 -8.27
CA GLU A 302 -13.50 31.50 -8.89
C GLU A 302 -13.58 31.30 -10.40
N ILE A 303 -14.32 32.21 -11.04
CA ILE A 303 -14.45 32.38 -12.51
C ILE A 303 -13.17 33.00 -13.05
#